data_AF-A0A059ADS4-F1
#
_entry.id   AF-A0A059ADS4-F1
#
_cell.length_a   1.000
_cell.length_b   1.000
_cell.length_c   1.000
_cell.angle_alpha   90.00
_cell.angle_beta   90.00
_cell.angle_gamma   90.00
#
_symmetry.space_group_name_H-M   'P 1'
#
loop_
_entity.id
_entity.type
_entity.pdbx_description
1 polymer ?
#
loop_
_entity_poly.entity_id
_entity_poly.type
_entity_poly.pdbx_seq_one_letter_code
_entity_poly.pdbx_strand_id
1 'polypeptide(L)'
;MATTKDPELNIPSNELPPFQNPRSALERSVLSLKRLYGKHYPPGFHRKVVAEIIATYLLVFVTCGSAALSASDENRVSRLGASVAGGLVVTVMIYAVGHISGAHMNPAVTFAFAAVRHFPWNQVPLYAAAQLTGAVSAAFSLRVLLDPIKLVGTTSPSGSAAQALIMEIVVTFSMMFVTSAVATDTKAIGELAGIAVGSAVCITSILAG
;
A
#
# COMPACT_ATOMS: atom_id res chain seq x y z
N MET A 1 -18.29 55.99 -70.41
CA MET A 1 -19.31 55.75 -69.38
C MET A 1 -18.88 54.50 -68.63
N ALA A 2 -18.32 54.67 -67.43
CA ALA A 2 -17.68 53.61 -66.65
C ALA A 2 -18.73 52.78 -65.90
N THR A 3 -18.70 51.46 -66.05
CA THR A 3 -19.48 50.51 -65.25
C THR A 3 -18.63 50.02 -64.09
N THR A 4 -18.95 50.45 -62.87
CA THR A 4 -18.35 49.95 -61.62
C THR A 4 -18.88 48.54 -61.34
N LYS A 5 -17.98 47.55 -61.20
CA LYS A 5 -18.30 46.22 -60.68
C LYS A 5 -18.28 46.28 -59.15
N ASP A 6 -19.37 45.86 -58.51
CA ASP A 6 -19.42 45.67 -57.07
C ASP A 6 -18.50 44.50 -56.65
N PRO A 7 -17.82 44.59 -55.49
CA PRO A 7 -16.97 43.51 -55.01
C PRO A 7 -17.82 42.40 -54.38
N GLU A 8 -17.76 41.18 -54.94
CA GLU A 8 -18.33 39.99 -54.32
C GLU A 8 -17.67 39.71 -52.96
N LEU A 9 -18.48 39.70 -51.91
CA LEU A 9 -18.08 39.35 -50.55
C LEU A 9 -17.86 37.83 -50.46
N ASN A 10 -16.61 37.39 -50.54
CA ASN A 10 -16.23 35.99 -50.38
C ASN A 10 -16.33 35.57 -48.92
N ILE A 11 -17.48 35.03 -48.50
CA ILE A 11 -17.69 34.49 -47.15
C ILE A 11 -17.06 33.09 -47.11
N PRO A 12 -15.99 32.85 -46.34
CA PRO A 12 -15.40 31.52 -46.23
C PRO A 12 -16.44 30.57 -45.63
N SER A 13 -16.70 29.45 -46.32
CA SER A 13 -17.48 28.32 -45.80
C SER A 13 -16.72 27.74 -44.61
N ASN A 14 -17.06 28.21 -43.41
CA ASN A 14 -16.50 27.73 -42.17
C ASN A 14 -17.07 26.32 -41.93
N GLU A 15 -16.42 25.31 -42.51
CA GLU A 15 -16.68 23.92 -42.15
C GLU A 15 -16.50 23.80 -40.63
N LEU A 16 -17.57 23.45 -39.92
CA LEU A 16 -17.49 23.21 -38.49
C LEU A 16 -16.42 22.13 -38.26
N PRO A 17 -15.47 22.34 -37.33
CA PRO A 17 -14.43 21.36 -37.08
C PRO A 17 -15.07 20.01 -36.77
N PRO A 18 -14.48 18.90 -37.28
CA PRO A 18 -15.08 17.58 -37.13
C PRO A 18 -15.39 17.31 -35.66
N PHE A 19 -16.62 16.91 -35.36
CA PHE A 19 -17.07 16.65 -34.00
C PHE A 19 -16.18 15.58 -33.36
N GLN A 20 -15.23 16.01 -32.53
CA GLN A 20 -14.30 15.10 -31.88
C GLN A 20 -15.07 14.22 -30.90
N ASN A 21 -15.29 12.97 -31.28
CA ASN A 21 -15.99 12.01 -30.43
C ASN A 21 -15.20 11.82 -29.11
N PRO A 22 -15.74 12.22 -27.95
CA PRO A 22 -15.05 12.14 -26.66
C PRO A 22 -14.60 10.72 -26.32
N ARG A 23 -15.35 9.69 -26.79
CA ARG A 23 -15.00 8.27 -26.58
C ARG A 23 -13.67 7.91 -27.27
N SER A 24 -13.40 8.44 -28.45
CA SER A 24 -12.16 8.19 -29.20
C SER A 24 -10.93 8.82 -28.55
N ALA A 25 -11.09 9.96 -27.86
CA ALA A 25 -10.01 10.60 -27.11
C ALA A 25 -9.67 9.81 -25.85
N LEU A 26 -10.68 9.36 -25.10
CA LEU A 26 -10.51 8.50 -23.93
C LEU A 26 -9.81 7.18 -24.28
N GLU A 27 -10.24 6.51 -25.35
CA GLU A 27 -9.62 5.26 -25.81
C GLU A 27 -8.14 5.44 -26.17
N ARG A 28 -7.79 6.54 -26.86
CA ARG A 28 -6.39 6.87 -27.17
C ARG A 28 -5.56 7.13 -25.91
N SER A 29 -6.11 7.83 -24.92
CA SER A 29 -5.45 8.07 -23.64
C SER A 29 -5.25 6.77 -22.85
N VAL A 30 -6.26 5.90 -22.79
CA VAL A 30 -6.18 4.59 -22.14
C VAL A 30 -5.16 3.69 -22.83
N LEU A 31 -5.13 3.68 -24.16
CA LEU A 31 -4.15 2.92 -24.94
C LEU A 31 -2.72 3.46 -24.76
N SER A 32 -2.56 4.78 -24.71
CA SER A 32 -1.27 5.44 -24.44
C SER A 32 -0.76 5.08 -23.04
N LEU A 33 -1.62 5.14 -22.02
CA LEU A 33 -1.31 4.74 -20.65
C LEU A 33 -0.95 3.25 -20.56
N LYS A 34 -1.72 2.36 -21.21
CA LYS A 34 -1.40 0.91 -21.26
C LYS A 34 -0.03 0.66 -21.89
N ARG A 35 0.32 1.38 -22.97
CA ARG A 35 1.62 1.26 -23.64
C ARG A 35 2.76 1.81 -22.77
N LEU A 36 2.58 2.97 -22.15
CA LEU A 36 3.54 3.55 -21.20
C LEU A 36 3.77 2.64 -20.01
N TYR A 37 2.70 2.07 -19.45
CA TYR A 37 2.74 1.12 -18.35
C TYR A 37 3.48 -0.16 -18.74
N GLY A 38 3.17 -0.77 -19.89
CA GLY A 38 3.86 -1.95 -20.38
C GLY A 38 5.34 -1.71 -20.75
N LYS A 39 5.73 -0.45 -21.02
CA LYS A 39 7.12 -0.06 -21.27
C LYS A 39 7.93 0.09 -19.98
N HIS A 40 7.31 0.51 -18.88
CA HIS A 40 7.99 0.78 -17.59
C HIS A 40 7.90 -0.37 -16.58
N TYR A 41 6.87 -1.22 -16.67
CA TYR A 41 6.58 -2.25 -15.67
C TYR A 41 6.61 -3.66 -16.26
N PRO A 42 7.08 -4.65 -15.48
CA PRO A 42 7.11 -6.04 -15.93
C PRO A 42 5.70 -6.59 -16.16
N PRO A 43 5.55 -7.60 -17.03
CA PRO A 43 4.27 -8.28 -17.22
C PRO A 43 3.76 -8.84 -15.89
N GLY A 44 2.48 -8.60 -15.59
CA GLY A 44 1.85 -9.01 -14.32
C GLY A 44 1.99 -8.01 -13.16
N PHE A 45 2.57 -6.83 -13.35
CA PHE A 45 2.72 -5.82 -12.28
C PHE A 45 1.38 -5.42 -11.62
N HIS A 46 0.27 -5.44 -12.36
CA HIS A 46 -1.07 -5.20 -11.81
C HIS A 46 -1.46 -6.22 -10.72
N ARG A 47 -1.03 -7.49 -10.85
CA ARG A 47 -1.28 -8.52 -9.83
C ARG A 47 -0.54 -8.21 -8.54
N LYS A 48 0.69 -7.67 -8.65
CA LYS A 48 1.49 -7.23 -7.51
C LYS A 48 0.81 -6.10 -6.76
N VAL A 49 0.32 -5.10 -7.49
CA VAL A 49 -0.41 -3.95 -6.93
C VAL A 49 -1.66 -4.42 -6.17
N VAL A 50 -2.48 -5.28 -6.78
CA VAL A 50 -3.69 -5.81 -6.12
C VAL A 50 -3.35 -6.65 -4.90
N ALA A 51 -2.31 -7.48 -4.97
CA ALA A 51 -1.82 -8.26 -3.83
C ALA A 51 -1.40 -7.36 -2.66
N GLU A 52 -0.67 -6.28 -2.92
CA GLU A 52 -0.29 -5.31 -1.87
C GLU A 52 -1.49 -4.57 -1.27
N ILE A 53 -2.51 -4.21 -2.06
CA ILE A 53 -3.74 -3.62 -1.53
C ILE A 53 -4.42 -4.58 -0.56
N ILE A 54 -4.64 -5.84 -0.98
CA ILE A 54 -5.35 -6.85 -0.17
C ILE A 54 -4.55 -7.18 1.09
N ALA A 55 -3.23 -7.37 0.95
CA ALA A 55 -2.38 -7.74 2.06
C ALA A 55 -2.26 -6.62 3.09
N THR A 56 -2.07 -5.36 2.67
CA THR A 56 -2.08 -4.22 3.60
C THR A 56 -3.46 -3.99 4.22
N TYR A 57 -4.55 -4.19 3.47
CA TYR A 57 -5.90 -4.12 4.03
C TYR A 57 -6.06 -5.13 5.17
N LEU A 58 -5.75 -6.40 4.93
CA LEU A 58 -5.90 -7.46 5.95
C LEU A 58 -4.98 -7.23 7.14
N LEU A 59 -3.73 -6.80 6.88
CA LEU A 59 -2.79 -6.44 7.93
C LEU A 59 -3.38 -5.38 8.86
N VAL A 60 -3.79 -4.23 8.32
CA VAL A 60 -4.33 -3.10 9.11
C VAL A 60 -5.66 -3.47 9.76
N PHE A 61 -6.52 -4.19 9.05
CA PHE A 61 -7.82 -4.62 9.57
C PHE A 61 -7.66 -5.49 10.82
N VAL A 62 -6.76 -6.47 10.77
CA VAL A 62 -6.52 -7.39 11.90
C VAL A 62 -5.76 -6.70 13.01
N THR A 63 -4.66 -5.99 12.73
CA THR A 63 -3.82 -5.37 13.77
C THR A 63 -4.53 -4.25 14.51
N CYS A 64 -5.13 -3.31 13.78
CA CYS A 64 -5.85 -2.20 14.41
C CYS A 64 -7.18 -2.67 15.01
N GLY A 65 -7.85 -3.65 14.40
CA GLY A 65 -9.07 -4.23 14.93
C GLY A 65 -8.85 -5.00 16.24
N SER A 66 -7.82 -5.84 16.30
CA SER A 66 -7.48 -6.58 17.54
C SER A 66 -7.02 -5.64 18.65
N ALA A 67 -6.22 -4.62 18.33
CA ALA A 67 -5.80 -3.60 19.29
C ALA A 67 -7.00 -2.78 19.82
N ALA A 68 -7.92 -2.37 18.94
CA ALA A 68 -9.13 -1.64 19.34
C ALA A 68 -10.05 -2.49 20.23
N LEU A 69 -10.25 -3.77 19.88
CA LEU A 69 -11.02 -4.69 20.71
C LEU A 69 -10.36 -4.91 22.07
N SER A 70 -9.04 -5.07 22.09
CA SER A 70 -8.28 -5.24 23.32
C SER A 70 -8.35 -4.01 24.23
N ALA A 71 -8.27 -2.81 23.66
CA ALA A 71 -8.42 -1.56 24.40
C ALA A 71 -9.85 -1.35 24.92
N SER A 72 -10.86 -1.90 24.25
CA SER A 72 -12.25 -1.80 24.66
C SER A 72 -12.65 -2.77 25.77
N ASP A 73 -12.14 -4.00 25.72
CA ASP A 73 -12.45 -5.08 26.67
C ASP A 73 -11.35 -6.15 26.60
N GLU A 74 -10.46 -6.14 27.60
CA GLU A 74 -9.35 -7.10 27.70
C GLU A 74 -9.83 -8.55 27.89
N ASN A 75 -11.07 -8.79 28.33
CA ASN A 75 -11.63 -10.16 28.43
C ASN A 75 -12.00 -10.73 27.05
N ARG A 76 -12.24 -9.89 26.05
CA ARG A 76 -12.53 -10.33 24.67
C ARG A 76 -11.25 -10.63 23.91
N VAL A 77 -10.28 -9.71 23.97
CA VAL A 77 -8.97 -9.85 23.35
C VAL A 77 -7.92 -9.31 24.32
N SER A 78 -7.05 -10.19 24.83
CA SER A 78 -5.93 -9.73 25.66
C SER A 78 -4.90 -8.97 24.83
N ARG A 79 -4.08 -8.11 25.46
CA ARG A 79 -2.99 -7.40 24.78
C ARG A 79 -2.02 -8.35 24.08
N LEU A 80 -1.73 -9.48 24.74
CA LEU A 80 -0.94 -10.57 24.15
C LEU A 80 -1.62 -11.15 22.91
N GLY A 81 -2.94 -11.38 22.98
CA GLY A 81 -3.74 -11.86 21.85
C GLY A 81 -3.73 -10.89 20.67
N ALA A 82 -3.78 -9.58 20.93
CA ALA A 82 -3.68 -8.55 19.88
C ALA A 82 -2.31 -8.58 19.19
N SER A 83 -1.21 -8.67 19.95
CA SER A 83 0.14 -8.78 19.40
C SER A 83 0.36 -10.08 18.60
N VAL A 84 -0.16 -11.21 19.10
CA VAL A 84 -0.12 -12.50 18.39
C VAL A 84 -0.91 -12.43 17.08
N ALA A 85 -2.12 -11.86 17.09
CA ALA A 85 -2.91 -11.67 15.88
C ALA A 85 -2.17 -10.81 14.85
N GLY A 86 -1.47 -9.76 15.30
CA GLY A 86 -0.66 -8.90 14.44
C GLY A 86 0.51 -9.62 13.78
N GLY A 87 1.25 -10.46 14.52
CA GLY A 87 2.30 -11.28 13.94
C GLY A 87 1.77 -12.36 12.99
N LEU A 88 0.68 -13.03 13.36
CA LEU A 88 0.09 -14.09 12.55
C LEU A 88 -0.44 -13.58 11.21
N VAL A 89 -1.13 -12.44 11.17
CA VAL A 89 -1.62 -11.89 9.89
C VAL A 89 -0.46 -11.56 8.95
N VAL A 90 0.66 -11.06 9.47
CA VAL A 90 1.88 -10.84 8.66
C VAL A 90 2.40 -12.16 8.10
N THR A 91 2.54 -13.20 8.91
CA THR A 91 2.96 -14.53 8.44
C THR A 91 2.01 -15.06 7.36
N VAL A 92 0.70 -15.02 7.59
CA VAL A 92 -0.30 -15.52 6.65
C VAL A 92 -0.22 -14.77 5.33
N MET A 93 -0.08 -13.43 5.35
CA MET A 93 0.02 -12.64 4.13
C MET A 93 1.33 -12.87 3.37
N ILE A 94 2.46 -13.04 4.06
CA ILE A 94 3.73 -13.40 3.41
C ILE A 94 3.61 -14.72 2.67
N TYR A 95 2.99 -15.75 3.28
CA TYR A 95 2.80 -17.03 2.59
C TYR A 95 1.73 -16.97 1.49
N ALA A 96 0.65 -16.23 1.69
CA ALA A 96 -0.45 -16.14 0.74
C ALA A 96 -0.06 -15.37 -0.52
N VAL A 97 0.62 -14.22 -0.39
CA VAL A 97 0.88 -13.31 -1.52
C VAL A 97 2.36 -12.96 -1.73
N GLY A 98 3.28 -13.47 -0.91
CA GLY A 98 4.72 -13.21 -1.05
C GLY A 98 5.27 -13.64 -2.41
N HIS A 99 4.81 -14.76 -2.94
CA HIS A 99 5.18 -15.22 -4.29
C HIS A 99 4.65 -14.32 -5.42
N ILE A 100 3.67 -13.46 -5.14
CA ILE A 100 3.07 -12.53 -6.12
C ILE A 100 3.78 -11.18 -6.06
N SER A 101 3.75 -10.51 -4.90
CA SER A 101 4.23 -9.13 -4.74
C SER A 101 5.52 -8.97 -3.96
N GLY A 102 5.97 -10.02 -3.24
CA GLY A 102 6.97 -9.93 -2.18
C GLY A 102 6.38 -9.64 -0.79
N ALA A 103 5.07 -9.39 -0.71
CA ALA A 103 4.33 -9.10 0.53
C ALA A 103 5.00 -7.99 1.36
N HIS A 104 5.29 -6.85 0.74
CA HIS A 104 5.93 -5.73 1.46
C HIS A 104 4.98 -5.14 2.49
N MET A 105 3.70 -5.00 2.12
CA MET A 105 2.58 -4.54 2.92
C MET A 105 2.76 -3.16 3.60
N ASN A 106 3.86 -2.47 3.32
CA ASN A 106 4.31 -1.29 4.02
C ASN A 106 5.22 -0.44 3.11
N PRO A 107 4.97 0.88 2.99
CA PRO A 107 5.81 1.78 2.22
C PRO A 107 7.26 1.85 2.72
N ALA A 108 7.48 1.79 4.04
CA ALA A 108 8.82 1.80 4.64
C ALA A 108 9.61 0.53 4.30
N VAL A 109 8.95 -0.65 4.32
CA VAL A 109 9.55 -1.92 3.91
C VAL A 109 9.91 -1.87 2.42
N THR A 110 8.99 -1.39 1.58
CA THR A 110 9.23 -1.23 0.13
C THR A 110 10.41 -0.31 -0.15
N PHE A 111 10.48 0.81 0.57
CA PHE A 111 11.60 1.74 0.47
C PHE A 111 12.91 1.11 0.92
N ALA A 112 12.93 0.41 2.06
CA ALA A 112 14.12 -0.25 2.56
C ALA A 112 14.68 -1.26 1.56
N PHE A 113 13.83 -2.09 0.95
CA PHE A 113 14.23 -3.06 -0.07
C PHE A 113 14.77 -2.36 -1.33
N ALA A 114 14.21 -1.21 -1.71
CA ALA A 114 14.73 -0.42 -2.81
C ALA A 114 16.10 0.22 -2.49
N ALA A 115 16.29 0.69 -1.25
CA ALA A 115 17.54 1.26 -0.77
C ALA A 115 18.68 0.24 -0.77
N VAL A 116 18.41 -1.02 -0.42
CA VAL A 116 19.39 -2.12 -0.49
C VAL A 116 19.48 -2.78 -1.88
N ARG A 117 18.87 -2.18 -2.91
CA ARG A 117 18.86 -2.66 -4.31
C ARG A 117 18.20 -4.04 -4.53
N HIS A 118 17.38 -4.48 -3.59
CA HIS A 118 16.55 -5.69 -3.73
C HIS A 118 15.16 -5.43 -4.33
N PHE A 119 14.80 -4.17 -4.58
CA PHE A 119 13.55 -3.80 -5.25
C PHE A 119 13.74 -2.60 -6.20
N PRO A 120 13.13 -2.60 -7.40
CA PRO A 120 13.35 -1.55 -8.38
C PRO A 120 12.61 -0.25 -8.01
N TRP A 121 13.35 0.87 -8.00
CA TRP A 121 12.86 2.18 -7.59
C TRP A 121 11.64 2.69 -8.36
N ASN A 122 11.48 2.30 -9.63
CA ASN A 122 10.32 2.70 -10.46
C ASN A 122 8.99 2.11 -9.97
N GLN A 123 9.01 1.03 -9.18
CA GLN A 123 7.82 0.37 -8.64
C GLN A 123 7.41 0.90 -7.27
N VAL A 124 8.32 1.56 -6.55
CA VAL A 124 8.12 2.05 -5.17
C VAL A 124 6.90 2.96 -5.05
N PRO A 125 6.68 3.98 -5.91
CA PRO A 125 5.54 4.88 -5.75
C PRO A 125 4.18 4.17 -5.90
N LEU A 126 4.08 3.19 -6.80
CA LEU A 126 2.85 2.43 -7.03
C LEU A 126 2.58 1.43 -5.91
N TYR A 127 3.62 0.81 -5.36
CA TYR A 127 3.51 -0.01 -4.15
C TYR A 127 3.05 0.83 -2.96
N ALA A 128 3.66 2.00 -2.73
CA ALA A 128 3.26 2.90 -1.66
C ALA A 128 1.79 3.33 -1.80
N ALA A 129 1.36 3.71 -3.01
CA ALA A 129 -0.04 4.04 -3.28
C ALA A 129 -0.99 2.86 -3.02
N ALA A 130 -0.61 1.64 -3.42
CA ALA A 130 -1.36 0.41 -3.17
C ALA A 130 -1.55 0.15 -1.67
N GLN A 131 -0.45 0.21 -0.91
CA GLN A 131 -0.44 -0.03 0.53
C GLN A 131 -1.27 1.02 1.28
N LEU A 132 -1.11 2.30 0.94
CA LEU A 132 -1.93 3.38 1.51
C LEU A 132 -3.42 3.18 1.20
N THR A 133 -3.77 2.77 -0.02
CA THR A 133 -5.16 2.48 -0.39
C THR A 133 -5.73 1.34 0.45
N GLY A 134 -4.98 0.25 0.63
CA GLY A 134 -5.38 -0.86 1.50
C GLY A 134 -5.58 -0.44 2.95
N ALA A 135 -4.63 0.31 3.51
CA ALA A 135 -4.66 0.80 4.89
C ALA A 135 -5.86 1.73 5.15
N VAL A 136 -6.11 2.70 4.27
CA VAL A 136 -7.25 3.62 4.39
C VAL A 136 -8.58 2.86 4.30
N SER A 137 -8.68 1.90 3.37
CA SER A 137 -9.89 1.08 3.21
C SER A 137 -10.18 0.22 4.45
N ALA A 138 -9.12 -0.33 5.08
CA ALA A 138 -9.24 -1.09 6.33
C ALA A 138 -9.65 -0.19 7.50
N ALA A 139 -9.05 0.98 7.64
CA ALA A 139 -9.41 1.95 8.67
C ALA A 139 -10.88 2.40 8.55
N PHE A 140 -11.36 2.64 7.33
CA PHE A 140 -12.77 2.96 7.08
C PHE A 140 -13.69 1.79 7.47
N SER A 141 -13.33 0.56 7.09
CA SER A 141 -14.11 -0.63 7.42
C SER A 141 -14.19 -0.86 8.93
N LEU A 142 -13.08 -0.70 9.65
CA LEU A 142 -13.05 -0.80 11.11
C LEU A 142 -13.91 0.28 11.78
N ARG A 143 -13.86 1.52 11.29
CA ARG A 143 -14.70 2.61 11.81
C ARG A 143 -16.19 2.30 11.72
N VAL A 144 -16.63 1.63 10.65
CA VAL A 144 -18.04 1.24 10.48
C VAL A 144 -18.39 0.01 11.31
N LEU A 145 -17.50 -0.99 11.37
CA LEU A 145 -17.78 -2.28 12.01
C LEU A 145 -17.63 -2.30 13.53
N LEU A 146 -16.79 -1.42 14.09
CA LEU A 146 -16.47 -1.39 15.52
C LEU A 146 -17.17 -0.24 16.27
N ASP A 147 -18.19 0.39 15.70
CA ASP A 147 -19.00 1.40 16.41
C ASP A 147 -19.59 0.78 17.71
N PRO A 148 -19.46 1.41 18.90
CA PRO A 148 -19.07 2.81 19.16
C PRO A 148 -17.58 3.03 19.55
N ILE A 149 -16.66 2.09 19.28
CA ILE A 149 -15.23 2.23 19.60
C ILE A 149 -14.61 3.35 18.75
N LYS A 150 -14.33 4.50 19.37
CA LYS A 150 -13.84 5.70 18.67
C LYS A 150 -12.32 5.73 18.44
N LEU A 151 -11.55 5.03 19.28
CA LEU A 151 -10.09 4.95 19.18
C LEU A 151 -9.72 3.67 18.43
N VAL A 152 -9.46 3.80 17.13
CA VAL A 152 -8.98 2.71 16.28
C VAL A 152 -7.67 3.13 15.63
N GLY A 153 -6.64 2.29 15.76
CA GLY A 153 -5.35 2.52 15.10
C GLY A 153 -4.47 3.62 15.71
N THR A 154 -4.71 4.01 16.98
CA THR A 154 -3.86 4.97 17.70
C THR A 154 -2.84 4.24 18.56
N THR A 155 -1.56 4.63 18.47
CA THR A 155 -0.53 4.26 19.44
C THR A 155 -0.41 5.37 20.49
N SER A 156 -0.85 5.08 21.71
CA SER A 156 -0.74 6.04 22.83
C SER A 156 0.56 5.79 23.59
N PRO A 157 1.50 6.75 23.64
CA PRO A 157 2.74 6.56 24.39
C PRO A 157 2.44 6.48 25.89
N SER A 158 3.02 5.48 26.55
CA SER A 158 2.92 5.29 28.01
C SER A 158 3.86 6.20 28.81
N GLY A 159 4.81 6.86 28.13
CA GLY A 159 5.84 7.72 28.73
C GLY A 159 6.10 9.01 27.95
N SER A 160 7.30 9.56 28.08
CA SER A 160 7.67 10.79 27.36
C SER A 160 7.76 10.56 25.84
N ALA A 161 7.58 11.62 25.05
CA ALA A 161 7.74 11.55 23.59
C ALA A 161 9.14 11.04 23.18
N ALA A 162 10.18 11.40 23.95
CA ALA A 162 11.54 10.92 23.73
C ALA A 162 11.68 9.40 23.99
N GLN A 163 11.06 8.90 25.06
CA GLN A 163 11.06 7.47 25.36
C GLN A 163 10.31 6.67 24.29
N ALA A 164 9.15 7.16 23.84
CA ALA A 164 8.39 6.55 22.76
C ALA A 164 9.18 6.53 21.45
N LEU A 165 9.87 7.62 21.12
CA LEU A 165 10.74 7.70 19.94
C LEU A 165 11.89 6.68 20.00
N ILE A 166 12.56 6.57 21.16
CA ILE A 166 13.65 5.60 21.34
C ILE A 166 13.12 4.17 21.18
N MET A 167 11.97 3.86 21.78
CA MET A 167 11.33 2.55 21.64
C MET A 167 10.98 2.24 20.19
N GLU A 168 10.34 3.18 19.48
CA GLU A 168 10.00 3.05 18.05
C GLU A 168 11.24 2.79 17.18
N ILE A 169 12.35 3.50 17.44
CA ILE A 169 13.62 3.28 16.72
C ILE A 169 14.14 1.87 16.96
N VAL A 170 14.20 1.42 18.21
CA VAL A 170 14.73 0.10 18.58
C VAL A 170 13.87 -1.02 17.99
N VAL A 171 12.57 -0.95 18.19
CA VAL A 171 11.60 -1.94 17.71
C VAL A 171 11.59 -2.01 16.18
N THR A 172 11.52 -0.86 15.50
CA THR A 172 11.52 -0.81 14.03
C THR A 172 12.85 -1.32 13.47
N PHE A 173 13.98 -0.96 14.09
CA PHE A 173 15.29 -1.49 13.69
C PHE A 173 15.33 -3.02 13.82
N SER A 174 14.92 -3.58 14.95
CA SER A 174 14.89 -5.03 15.16
C SER A 174 13.98 -5.74 14.14
N MET A 175 12.78 -5.23 13.91
CA MET A 175 11.83 -5.78 12.93
C MET A 175 12.39 -5.73 11.51
N MET A 176 12.94 -4.58 11.08
CA MET A 176 13.50 -4.42 9.74
C MET A 176 14.80 -5.20 9.54
N PHE A 177 15.62 -5.33 10.57
CA PHE A 177 16.83 -6.15 10.54
C PHE A 177 16.47 -7.61 10.28
N VAL A 178 15.54 -8.18 11.06
CA VAL A 178 15.07 -9.56 10.85
C VAL A 178 14.44 -9.71 9.48
N THR A 179 13.56 -8.78 9.09
CA THR A 179 12.86 -8.83 7.79
C THR A 179 13.83 -8.80 6.62
N SER A 180 14.83 -7.92 6.65
CA SER A 180 15.83 -7.84 5.60
C SER A 180 16.70 -9.10 5.60
N ALA A 181 17.20 -9.53 6.77
CA ALA A 181 18.04 -10.71 6.87
C ALA A 181 17.37 -11.97 6.29
N VAL A 182 16.09 -12.22 6.61
CA VAL A 182 15.39 -13.42 6.12
C VAL A 182 14.87 -13.28 4.68
N ALA A 183 14.61 -12.06 4.20
CA ALA A 183 14.08 -11.84 2.86
C ALA A 183 15.17 -11.67 1.78
N THR A 184 16.36 -11.22 2.15
CA THR A 184 17.45 -10.97 1.17
C THR A 184 18.54 -12.04 1.18
N ASP A 185 18.70 -12.81 2.26
CA ASP A 185 19.77 -13.79 2.36
C ASP A 185 19.38 -15.14 1.73
N THR A 186 20.08 -15.50 0.65
CA THR A 186 19.94 -16.81 -0.02
C THR A 186 20.34 -18.01 0.85
N LYS A 187 21.05 -17.79 1.98
CA LYS A 187 21.40 -18.83 2.96
C LYS A 187 20.33 -19.01 4.03
N ALA A 188 19.39 -18.08 4.18
CA ALA A 188 18.26 -18.23 5.09
C ALA A 188 17.27 -19.26 4.51
N ILE A 189 16.58 -20.00 5.39
CA ILE A 189 15.53 -20.95 4.98
C ILE A 189 14.35 -20.12 4.46
N GLY A 190 14.32 -19.85 3.16
CA GLY A 190 13.35 -18.94 2.53
C GLY A 190 11.89 -19.34 2.79
N GLU A 191 11.62 -20.63 2.97
CA GLU A 191 10.28 -21.15 3.32
C GLU A 191 9.85 -20.73 4.74
N LEU A 192 10.78 -20.48 5.66
CA LEU A 192 10.49 -20.04 7.03
C LEU A 192 10.46 -18.52 7.18
N ALA A 193 10.76 -17.76 6.11
CA ALA A 193 10.81 -16.30 6.17
C ALA A 193 9.49 -15.69 6.69
N GLY A 194 8.34 -16.22 6.27
CA GLY A 194 7.03 -15.74 6.75
C GLY A 194 6.83 -15.90 8.26
N ILE A 195 7.22 -17.04 8.83
CA ILE A 195 7.17 -17.27 10.29
C ILE A 195 8.16 -16.35 11.01
N ALA A 196 9.37 -16.19 10.49
CA ALA A 196 10.38 -15.35 11.11
C ALA A 196 9.96 -13.87 11.16
N VAL A 197 9.44 -13.32 10.05
CA VAL A 197 8.96 -11.94 9.99
C VAL A 197 7.75 -11.74 10.89
N GLY A 198 6.74 -12.62 10.85
CA GLY A 198 5.57 -12.48 11.71
C GLY A 198 5.88 -12.67 13.20
N SER A 199 6.83 -13.55 13.55
CA SER A 199 7.32 -13.69 14.93
C SER A 199 8.03 -12.42 15.38
N ALA A 200 8.86 -11.81 14.53
CA ALA A 200 9.50 -10.54 14.83
C ALA A 200 8.46 -9.44 15.11
N VAL A 201 7.43 -9.32 14.25
CA VAL A 201 6.33 -8.37 14.45
C VAL A 201 5.57 -8.64 15.75
N CYS A 202 5.27 -9.89 16.07
CA CYS A 202 4.63 -10.28 17.33
C CYS A 202 5.46 -9.85 18.55
N ILE A 203 6.74 -10.24 18.58
CA ILE A 203 7.66 -9.93 19.68
C ILE A 203 7.80 -8.42 19.86
N THR A 204 8.00 -7.69 18.77
CA THR A 204 8.15 -6.23 18.84
C THR A 204 6.85 -5.55 19.27
N SER A 205 5.69 -6.07 18.87
CA SER A 205 4.37 -5.58 19.32
C SER A 205 4.15 -5.82 20.81
N ILE A 206 4.62 -6.94 21.36
CA ILE A 206 4.58 -7.21 22.81
C ILE A 206 5.44 -6.21 23.58
N LEU A 207 6.58 -5.79 23.02
CA LEU A 207 7.49 -4.84 23.66
C LEU A 207 7.04 -3.38 23.53
N ALA A 208 6.35 -3.04 22.44
CA ALA A 208 5.89 -1.69 22.15
C ALA A 208 4.50 -1.37 22.73
N GLY A 209 3.66 -2.39 22.99
CA GLY A 209 2.28 -2.27 23.46
C GLY A 209 2.10 -2.27 24.98
#